data_AF-A0A9P9YG53-F1
#
_entry.id   AF-A0A9P9YG53-F1
#
_cell.length_a   1.000
_cell.length_b   1.000
_cell.length_c   1.000
_cell.angle_alpha   90.00
_cell.angle_beta   90.00
_cell.angle_gamma   90.00
#
_symmetry.space_group_name_H-M   'P 1'
#
loop_
_entity.id
_entity.type
_entity.pdbx_description
1 polymer ?
#
loop_
_entity_poly.entity_id
_entity_poly.type
_entity_poly.pdbx_seq_one_letter_code
_entity_poly.pdbx_strand_id
1 'polypeptide(L)'
;MSRYLHADHILEAFNVFHRPLVLDEVAGFVAEMEAKSVDEVRLAVDNTLTAGWMHGFLDLEDGMFTLVCDYWGDGQSIQGRKSRRHVAKPKLRRSW
;
A
#
# COMPACT_ATOMS: atom_id res chain seq x y z
N MET A 1 3.34 22.19 -9.71
CA MET A 1 3.77 20.81 -9.41
C MET A 1 2.83 20.21 -8.35
N SER A 2 1.86 19.38 -8.76
CA SER A 2 0.99 18.67 -7.83
C SER A 2 1.72 17.39 -7.37
N ARG A 3 2.15 17.36 -6.11
CA ARG A 3 2.99 16.30 -5.53
C ARG A 3 2.21 15.03 -5.14
N TYR A 4 0.91 14.97 -5.45
CA TYR A 4 0.01 13.89 -5.03
C TYR A 4 -0.81 13.28 -6.18
N LEU A 5 -0.45 13.54 -7.45
CA LEU A 5 -1.31 13.24 -8.62
C LEU A 5 -1.79 11.79 -8.68
N HIS A 6 -0.95 10.83 -8.25
CA HIS A 6 -1.26 9.41 -8.34
C HIS A 6 -1.92 8.84 -7.08
N ALA A 7 -1.81 9.51 -5.92
CA ALA A 7 -2.29 8.95 -4.66
C ALA A 7 -3.82 8.79 -4.66
N ASP A 8 -4.54 9.78 -5.20
CA ASP A 8 -5.99 9.74 -5.31
C ASP A 8 -6.46 8.63 -6.24
N HIS A 9 -5.83 8.49 -7.43
CA HIS A 9 -6.14 7.42 -8.38
C HIS A 9 -5.80 6.03 -7.84
N ILE A 10 -4.75 5.89 -7.03
CA ILE A 10 -4.39 4.62 -6.37
C ILE A 10 -5.46 4.24 -5.34
N LEU A 11 -5.91 5.19 -4.52
CA LEU A 11 -7.00 4.95 -3.56
C LEU A 11 -8.31 4.61 -4.29
N GLU A 12 -8.58 5.29 -5.40
CA GLU A 12 -9.73 5.00 -6.26
C GLU A 12 -9.65 3.61 -6.86
N ALA A 13 -8.47 3.09 -7.22
CA ALA A 13 -8.32 1.70 -7.66
C ALA A 13 -8.75 0.70 -6.57
N PHE A 14 -8.31 0.90 -5.32
CA PHE A 14 -8.73 0.03 -4.22
C PHE A 14 -10.24 0.15 -3.95
N ASN A 15 -10.79 1.36 -4.03
CA ASN A 15 -12.23 1.59 -3.96
C ASN A 15 -12.97 1.02 -5.19
N VAL A 16 -12.31 0.94 -6.34
CA VAL A 16 -12.62 0.22 -7.58
C VAL A 16 -13.09 -1.21 -7.35
N PHE A 17 -12.10 -1.97 -6.94
CA PHE A 17 -12.07 -3.41 -7.07
C PHE A 17 -12.49 -4.13 -5.78
N HIS A 18 -12.49 -3.42 -4.64
CA HIS A 18 -12.90 -3.98 -3.34
C HIS A 18 -12.13 -5.26 -2.95
N ARG A 19 -10.88 -5.40 -3.40
CA ARG A 19 -10.03 -6.57 -3.18
C ARG A 19 -8.55 -6.21 -3.15
N PRO A 20 -7.67 -7.13 -2.71
CA PRO A 20 -6.22 -6.98 -2.90
C PRO A 20 -5.85 -6.88 -4.39
N LEU A 21 -4.86 -6.04 -4.69
CA LEU A 21 -4.42 -5.73 -6.06
C LEU A 21 -2.91 -5.94 -6.22
N VAL A 22 -2.49 -6.47 -7.36
CA VAL A 22 -1.06 -6.45 -7.73
C VAL A 22 -0.65 -5.08 -8.27
N LEU A 23 0.65 -4.80 -8.25
CA LEU A 23 1.21 -3.57 -8.82
C LEU A 23 0.72 -3.29 -10.25
N ASP A 24 0.67 -4.30 -11.11
CA ASP A 24 0.27 -4.15 -12.51
C ASP A 24 -1.18 -3.70 -12.66
N GLU A 25 -2.07 -4.16 -11.78
CA GLU A 25 -3.49 -3.76 -11.79
C GLU A 25 -3.66 -2.30 -11.38
N VAL A 26 -2.95 -1.89 -10.32
CA VAL A 26 -2.96 -0.50 -9.86
C VAL A 26 -2.33 0.42 -10.90
N ALA A 27 -1.20 0.02 -11.49
CA ALA A 27 -0.51 0.80 -12.52
C ALA A 27 -1.35 0.92 -13.80
N GLY A 28 -2.05 -0.15 -14.20
CA GLY A 28 -2.99 -0.13 -15.31
C GLY A 28 -4.13 0.86 -15.08
N PHE A 29 -4.77 0.80 -13.90
CA PHE A 29 -5.84 1.72 -13.56
C PHE A 29 -5.38 3.19 -13.57
N VAL A 30 -4.24 3.49 -12.93
CA VAL A 30 -3.70 4.86 -12.90
C VAL A 30 -3.31 5.35 -14.30
N ALA A 31 -2.76 4.48 -15.14
CA ALA A 31 -2.42 4.81 -16.53
C ALA A 31 -3.66 5.21 -17.34
N GLU A 32 -4.76 4.46 -17.19
CA GLU A 32 -6.04 4.76 -17.82
C GLU A 32 -6.62 6.10 -17.36
N MET A 33 -6.62 6.35 -16.04
CA MET A 33 -7.13 7.60 -15.46
C MET A 33 -6.33 8.84 -15.89
N GLU A 34 -5.03 8.68 -16.16
CA GLU A 34 -4.15 9.78 -16.57
C GLU A 34 -3.92 9.89 -18.09
N ALA A 35 -4.53 9.00 -18.89
CA ALA A 35 -4.28 8.88 -20.32
C ALA A 35 -2.78 8.77 -20.66
N LYS A 36 -2.04 7.97 -19.88
CA LYS A 36 -0.60 7.69 -20.03
C LYS A 36 -0.36 6.22 -20.30
N SER A 37 0.86 5.88 -20.70
CA SER A 37 1.28 4.48 -20.74
C SER A 37 1.57 3.93 -19.34
N VAL A 38 1.42 2.61 -19.17
CA VAL A 38 1.74 1.93 -17.90
C VAL A 38 3.20 2.16 -17.51
N ASP A 39 4.12 2.11 -18.48
CA ASP A 39 5.56 2.29 -18.24
C ASP A 39 5.88 3.67 -17.65
N GLU A 40 5.15 4.71 -18.05
CA GLU A 40 5.33 6.08 -17.54
C GLU A 40 4.90 6.23 -16.08
N VAL A 41 3.87 5.50 -15.64
CA VAL A 41 3.31 5.63 -14.28
C VAL A 41 3.83 4.56 -13.32
N ARG A 42 4.35 3.44 -13.83
CA ARG A 42 4.72 2.25 -13.04
C ARG A 42 5.64 2.57 -11.88
N LEU A 43 6.72 3.30 -12.12
CA LEU A 43 7.69 3.66 -11.07
C LEU A 43 7.08 4.57 -10.00
N ALA A 44 6.22 5.51 -10.41
CA ALA A 44 5.57 6.43 -9.48
C ALA A 44 4.53 5.69 -8.61
N VAL A 45 3.78 4.76 -9.22
CA VAL A 45 2.81 3.92 -8.51
C VAL A 45 3.52 2.99 -7.53
N ASP A 46 4.58 2.30 -7.94
CA ASP A 46 5.34 1.39 -7.09
C ASP A 46 5.93 2.11 -5.86
N ASN A 47 6.56 3.28 -6.08
CA ASN A 47 7.08 4.10 -4.98
C ASN A 47 5.97 4.53 -4.00
N THR A 48 4.78 4.83 -4.52
CA THR A 48 3.65 5.28 -3.71
C THR A 48 3.04 4.13 -2.91
N LEU A 49 2.86 2.96 -3.52
CA LEU A 49 2.40 1.74 -2.84
C LEU A 49 3.40 1.29 -1.77
N THR A 50 4.69 1.31 -2.10
CA THR A 50 5.76 1.01 -1.15
C THR A 50 5.75 1.97 0.03
N ALA A 51 5.60 3.28 -0.22
CA ALA A 51 5.45 4.26 0.85
C ALA A 51 4.20 3.99 1.71
N GLY A 52 3.05 3.72 1.07
CA GLY A 52 1.80 3.37 1.75
C GLY A 52 1.95 2.16 2.67
N TRP A 53 2.66 1.12 2.21
CA TRP A 53 2.98 -0.06 3.01
C TRP A 53 3.91 0.26 4.17
N MET A 54 5.02 0.97 3.92
CA MET A 54 5.98 1.36 4.95
C MET A 54 5.36 2.21 6.08
N HIS A 55 4.36 3.02 5.74
CA HIS A 55 3.64 3.87 6.70
C HIS A 55 2.42 3.18 7.33
N GLY A 56 2.11 1.93 6.95
CA GLY A 56 1.02 1.14 7.53
C GLY A 56 -0.37 1.44 6.99
N PHE A 57 -0.48 2.15 5.85
CA PHE A 57 -1.75 2.36 5.13
C PHE A 57 -2.11 1.18 4.23
N LEU A 58 -1.11 0.43 3.78
CA LEU A 58 -1.28 -0.78 3.00
C LEU A 58 -0.65 -1.96 3.72
N ASP A 59 -1.19 -3.15 3.47
CA ASP A 59 -0.57 -4.43 3.75
C ASP A 59 -0.06 -5.02 2.44
N LEU A 60 1.01 -5.81 2.53
CA LEU A 60 1.60 -6.50 1.38
C LEU A 60 1.74 -7.98 1.73
N GLU A 61 0.93 -8.82 1.09
CA GLU A 61 0.93 -10.26 1.27
C GLU A 61 0.94 -10.93 -0.11
N ASP A 62 1.88 -11.86 -0.34
CA ASP A 62 2.04 -12.58 -1.62
C ASP A 62 2.07 -11.68 -2.88
N GLY A 63 2.67 -10.49 -2.77
CA GLY A 63 2.76 -9.53 -3.87
C GLY A 63 1.47 -8.73 -4.14
N MET A 64 0.46 -8.89 -3.30
CA MET A 64 -0.82 -8.18 -3.35
C MET A 64 -0.85 -7.08 -2.29
N PHE A 65 -1.21 -5.86 -2.72
CA PHE A 65 -1.45 -4.74 -1.83
C PHE A 65 -2.90 -4.74 -1.35
N THR A 66 -3.10 -4.50 -0.06
CA THR A 66 -4.44 -4.40 0.56
C THR A 66 -4.52 -3.13 1.38
N LEU A 67 -5.63 -2.38 1.28
CA LEU A 67 -5.82 -1.16 2.07
C LEU A 67 -6.06 -1.50 3.55
N VAL A 68 -5.22 -0.98 4.45
CA VAL A 68 -5.34 -1.12 5.91
C VAL A 68 -6.17 0.04 6.43
N CYS A 69 -7.47 -0.01 6.18
CA CYS A 69 -8.44 0.87 6.84
C CYS A 69 -9.81 0.21 6.81
N ASP A 70 -10.62 0.43 7.85
CA ASP A 70 -12.06 0.12 7.91
C ASP A 70 -12.88 0.95 6.89
N TYR A 71 -12.26 1.35 5.77
CA TYR A 71 -12.85 2.13 4.68
C TYR A 71 -14.10 1.45 4.07
N TRP A 72 -14.18 0.12 4.24
CA TRP A 72 -15.27 -0.73 3.79
C TRP A 72 -16.50 -0.72 4.71
N GLY A 73 -16.42 -0.11 5.89
CA GLY A 73 -17.60 0.24 6.66
C GLY A 73 -18.58 -0.90 6.97
N ASP A 74 -18.11 -2.08 7.36
CA ASP A 74 -18.91 -3.03 8.15
C ASP A 74 -18.16 -3.30 9.45
N GLY A 75 -18.65 -2.70 10.53
CA GLY A 75 -17.97 -2.64 11.83
C GLY A 75 -17.54 -4.00 12.37
N GLN A 76 -16.28 -4.36 12.14
CA GLN A 76 -15.52 -5.24 13.00
C GLN A 76 -14.14 -4.64 13.19
N SER A 77 -14.04 -3.84 14.25
CA SER A 77 -12.79 -3.41 14.86
C SER A 77 -11.74 -4.52 14.80
N ILE A 78 -10.57 -4.22 14.23
CA ILE A 78 -9.39 -5.09 14.34
C ILE A 78 -8.90 -5.10 15.81
N GLN A 79 -9.67 -5.73 16.70
CA GLN A 79 -9.16 -6.40 17.89
C GLN A 79 -8.47 -7.67 17.41
N GLY A 80 -7.24 -7.58 16.91
CA GLY A 80 -6.54 -8.80 16.49
C GLY A 80 -5.13 -8.66 15.93
N ARG A 81 -4.78 -7.54 15.29
CA ARG A 81 -3.39 -7.36 14.83
C ARG A 81 -2.55 -6.84 15.97
N LYS A 82 -2.08 -7.79 16.79
CA LYS A 82 -0.84 -7.69 17.55
C LYS A 82 0.15 -6.90 16.70
N SER A 83 0.38 -5.66 17.12
CA SER A 83 1.49 -4.84 16.71
C SER A 83 2.73 -5.72 16.70
N ARG A 84 3.13 -6.22 15.52
CA ARG A 84 4.50 -6.65 15.29
C ARG A 84 5.30 -5.37 15.28
N ARG A 85 5.50 -4.79 16.47
CA ARG A 85 6.62 -3.93 16.75
C ARG A 85 7.81 -4.73 16.27
N HIS A 86 8.48 -4.26 15.23
CA HIS A 86 9.85 -4.65 14.96
C HIS A 86 10.67 -4.20 16.17
N VAL A 87 10.66 -5.01 17.22
CA VAL A 87 11.66 -4.96 18.28
C VAL A 87 12.92 -5.47 17.62
N ALA A 88 13.67 -4.55 17.02
CA ALA A 88 15.08 -4.77 16.74
C ALA A 88 15.70 -5.26 18.06
N LYS A 89 16.06 -6.55 18.13
CA LYS A 89 16.79 -7.09 19.27
C LYS A 89 18.23 -6.58 19.15
N PRO A 90 18.73 -5.71 20.02
CA PRO A 90 20.16 -5.45 20.05
C PRO A 90 20.83 -6.71 20.60
N LYS A 91 21.53 -7.45 19.75
CA LYS A 91 22.50 -8.46 20.19
C LYS A 91 23.71 -7.73 20.79
N LEU A 92 23.61 -7.30 22.04
CA LEU A 92 24.79 -6.92 22.81
C LEU A 92 25.31 -8.15 23.56
N ARG A 93 26.43 -8.65 23.03
CA ARG A 93 27.30 -9.68 23.61
C ARG A 93 27.58 -9.38 25.08
N ARG A 94 27.43 -10.40 25.92
CA ARG A 94 28.04 -10.43 27.26
C ARG A 94 29.55 -10.65 27.12
N SER A 95 30.31 -9.76 27.75
CA SER A 95 31.65 -9.92 28.32
C SER A 95 31.60 -9.02 29.55
N TRP A 96 31.86 -9.45 30.78
CA TRP A 96 32.94 -10.28 31.29
C TRP A 96 32.45 -11.19 32.42
#